data_AF-A0A944DX40-F1
#
_entry.id   AF-A0A944DX40-F1
#
_cell.length_a   1.000
_cell.length_b   1.000
_cell.length_c   1.000
_cell.angle_alpha   90.00
_cell.angle_beta   90.00
_cell.angle_gamma   90.00
#
_symmetry.space_group_name_H-M   'P 1'
#
loop_
_entity.id
_entity.type
_entity.pdbx_description
1 polymer ?
#
loop_
_entity_poly.entity_id
_entity_poly.type
_entity_poly.pdbx_seq_one_letter_code
_entity_poly.pdbx_strand_id
1 'polypeptide(L)'
;MERTEPDEPDLPSGTASGTAGTGGRADTGEVGGTGGGRAVGGSTGAAVTAGGAAPGRALPGAALPGAALPGAALPGFAYTEADEEKRQGVRRMKTTATGLLLLVAVIFVLATWAKNAGLGAWSGYVAAAAEAGMVGALADWFAVTALFRHPLGLPIPHTAIIPNKKDQLGTSLGSFVGENFLSQGVVRARLHALGIGGRLGAWLAEPAHADRVTAELSTALRGALTVLRDSDVQAVVGEAITRRADAAEIAPGVGKTLQKIVADGAHHRAVDLICARAHDWLILHSDSVMDAIEGGAPGWTPRFVDRKVGDRVYRELLRFVTEMRDMPGHPARSAIDRFLGDFAADLQSDSQTRERVERMKSEWLSRSEVQDVIASAWSSVRGMIISAAEDDRSELRLRARASLLSLGARLATDSRLQAKVEGWVEDAAVYVVTTYRTEITSLISDTVASWDAEHTSRKIEAHIGRDLQFIRINGTVVGALAGLLIYTVAHALGA
;
A
#
# COMPACT_ATOMS: atom_id res chain seq x y z
N MET A 1 -41.56 -30.24 -32.53
CA MET A 1 -42.61 -29.29 -32.10
C MET A 1 -41.94 -28.37 -31.08
N GLU A 2 -41.05 -27.47 -31.47
CA GLU A 2 -41.11 -26.37 -32.44
C GLU A 2 -41.79 -25.11 -31.89
N ARG A 3 -40.94 -24.07 -31.72
CA ARG A 3 -41.11 -22.60 -31.76
C ARG A 3 -42.28 -21.94 -31.02
N THR A 4 -41.97 -20.84 -30.31
CA THR A 4 -42.11 -19.46 -30.87
C THR A 4 -41.49 -18.36 -29.99
N GLU A 5 -40.72 -17.49 -30.64
CA GLU A 5 -40.41 -16.06 -30.35
C GLU A 5 -41.68 -15.20 -30.20
N PRO A 6 -41.65 -13.92 -29.73
CA PRO A 6 -40.99 -12.76 -30.38
C PRO A 6 -40.58 -11.63 -29.37
N ASP A 7 -40.23 -10.36 -29.64
CA ASP A 7 -40.10 -9.49 -30.82
C ASP A 7 -39.25 -8.25 -30.42
N GLU A 8 -38.57 -7.63 -31.38
CA GLU A 8 -37.91 -6.31 -31.31
C GLU A 8 -38.91 -5.21 -31.76
N PRO A 9 -38.64 -3.91 -31.48
CA PRO A 9 -38.99 -2.94 -32.52
C PRO A 9 -37.93 -1.86 -32.81
N ASP A 10 -37.93 -1.53 -34.11
CA ASP A 10 -37.14 -0.59 -34.89
C ASP A 10 -37.32 0.92 -34.59
N LEU A 11 -36.34 1.67 -35.10
CA LEU A 11 -36.11 3.12 -35.15
C LEU A 11 -37.24 3.97 -35.78
N PRO A 12 -37.10 5.32 -35.80
CA PRO A 12 -36.56 5.90 -37.03
C PRO A 12 -35.53 7.05 -36.85
N SER A 13 -34.76 7.16 -37.93
CA SER A 13 -33.72 8.10 -38.37
C SER A 13 -34.13 9.57 -38.56
N GLY A 14 -33.13 10.47 -38.56
CA GLY A 14 -33.08 11.58 -39.53
C GLY A 14 -32.32 12.85 -39.15
N THR A 15 -31.06 12.95 -39.62
CA THR A 15 -30.42 14.10 -40.34
C THR A 15 -30.41 15.52 -39.74
N ALA A 16 -29.42 16.39 -39.92
CA ALA A 16 -28.06 16.38 -40.49
C ALA A 16 -27.46 17.80 -40.34
N SER A 17 -26.12 17.89 -40.49
CA SER A 17 -25.32 19.04 -40.97
C SER A 17 -25.16 20.26 -40.04
N GLY A 18 -23.95 20.68 -39.65
CA GLY A 18 -22.85 21.24 -40.47
C GLY A 18 -22.89 22.76 -40.29
N THR A 19 -21.84 23.54 -39.98
CA THR A 19 -20.51 23.66 -40.62
C THR A 19 -19.67 24.75 -39.92
N ALA A 20 -18.33 24.63 -40.03
CA ALA A 20 -17.28 25.69 -40.13
C ALA A 20 -17.08 26.67 -38.95
N GLY A 21 -15.87 27.05 -38.52
CA GLY A 21 -14.52 27.01 -39.08
C GLY A 21 -13.84 28.39 -38.97
N THR A 22 -12.49 28.43 -38.99
CA THR A 22 -11.54 29.59 -38.96
C THR A 22 -11.24 30.23 -37.59
N GLY A 23 -10.02 30.64 -37.22
CA GLY A 23 -8.69 30.68 -37.87
C GLY A 23 -7.84 31.86 -37.35
N GLY A 24 -6.49 31.69 -37.28
CA GLY A 24 -5.46 32.76 -37.17
C GLY A 24 -5.04 33.16 -35.73
N ARG A 25 -3.79 33.18 -35.23
CA ARG A 25 -2.37 33.37 -35.68
C ARG A 25 -1.79 34.74 -35.25
N ALA A 26 -0.53 34.69 -34.80
CA ALA A 26 0.48 35.75 -34.56
C ALA A 26 0.49 36.38 -33.15
N ASP A 27 1.57 36.91 -32.59
CA ASP A 27 3.06 36.84 -32.65
C ASP A 27 3.54 38.04 -31.79
N THR A 28 4.83 38.11 -31.44
CA THR A 28 5.57 39.23 -30.79
C THR A 28 5.39 39.37 -29.28
N GLY A 29 6.39 39.75 -28.48
CA GLY A 29 7.74 40.20 -28.77
C GLY A 29 8.43 40.60 -27.45
N GLU A 30 9.73 40.43 -27.45
CA GLU A 30 10.73 40.70 -26.41
C GLU A 30 10.92 42.21 -26.17
N VAL A 31 11.02 42.65 -24.91
CA VAL A 31 11.66 43.94 -24.52
C VAL A 31 12.33 43.77 -23.15
N GLY A 32 13.64 44.01 -23.10
CA GLY A 32 14.42 44.11 -21.86
C GLY A 32 14.64 45.55 -21.39
N GLY A 33 15.31 45.68 -20.24
CA GLY A 33 16.21 46.81 -19.99
C GLY A 33 15.99 47.62 -18.70
N THR A 34 17.12 47.76 -17.97
CA THR A 34 17.50 48.82 -17.01
C THR A 34 16.88 48.75 -15.61
N GLY A 35 17.62 48.78 -14.48
CA GLY A 35 18.98 49.22 -14.20
C GLY A 35 18.96 50.61 -13.55
N GLY A 36 19.30 50.72 -12.26
CA GLY A 36 19.60 52.02 -11.65
C GLY A 36 19.39 52.15 -10.13
N GLY A 37 20.47 51.91 -9.37
CA GLY A 37 20.98 52.74 -8.27
C GLY A 37 20.09 53.10 -7.07
N ARG A 38 20.63 52.94 -5.85
CA ARG A 38 21.40 54.01 -5.18
C ARG A 38 21.80 53.62 -3.75
N ALA A 39 23.07 53.86 -3.45
CA ALA A 39 23.72 53.71 -2.16
C ALA A 39 23.47 54.90 -1.22
N VAL A 40 23.46 54.64 0.09
CA VAL A 40 23.88 55.49 1.22
C VAL A 40 24.29 54.49 2.32
N GLY A 41 25.48 54.45 2.93
CA GLY A 41 26.50 55.47 3.18
C GLY A 41 26.45 55.84 4.67
N GLY A 42 27.30 55.22 5.51
CA GLY A 42 27.38 55.56 6.94
C GLY A 42 28.50 54.80 7.66
N SER A 43 29.66 55.42 7.68
CA SER A 43 30.90 54.97 8.30
C SER A 43 30.90 55.09 9.83
N THR A 44 31.71 54.29 10.50
CA THR A 44 32.62 54.74 11.58
C THR A 44 33.70 53.69 11.78
N GLY A 45 34.93 54.07 11.46
CA GLY A 45 36.13 53.33 11.84
C GLY A 45 36.79 54.00 13.03
N ALA A 46 37.39 53.20 13.91
CA ALA A 46 38.52 53.60 14.73
C ALA A 46 39.42 52.38 14.92
N ALA A 47 40.69 52.58 14.58
CA ALA A 47 41.76 51.60 14.52
C ALA A 47 42.29 51.20 15.91
N VAL A 48 43.01 50.08 16.00
CA VAL A 48 44.47 50.05 16.27
C VAL A 48 44.96 48.59 16.18
N THR A 49 46.25 48.52 15.89
CA THR A 49 47.10 47.54 15.22
C THR A 49 47.61 46.33 16.04
N ALA A 50 47.99 45.32 15.26
CA ALA A 50 49.17 44.44 15.39
C ALA A 50 49.12 43.19 16.29
N GLY A 51 49.28 42.03 15.65
CA GLY A 51 49.67 40.77 16.27
C GLY A 51 49.49 39.61 15.28
N GLY A 52 50.59 39.14 14.67
CA GLY A 52 50.59 38.17 13.59
C GLY A 52 49.93 36.83 13.91
N ALA A 53 49.10 36.36 12.98
CA ALA A 53 48.50 35.02 13.02
C ALA A 53 49.17 34.13 11.97
N ALA A 54 49.81 33.06 12.45
CA ALA A 54 50.19 31.90 11.66
C ALA A 54 48.95 31.24 11.03
N PRO A 55 49.05 30.61 9.84
CA PRO A 55 47.91 29.97 9.22
C PRO A 55 47.49 28.75 10.04
N GLY A 56 46.25 28.80 10.52
CA GLY A 56 45.58 27.71 11.19
C GLY A 56 45.55 26.47 10.30
N ARG A 57 46.05 25.38 10.87
CA ARG A 57 46.05 24.02 10.35
C ARG A 57 44.63 23.62 9.93
N ALA A 58 44.37 23.57 8.62
CA ALA A 58 43.17 22.95 8.08
C ALA A 58 43.17 21.48 8.51
N LEU A 59 42.18 21.09 9.32
CA LEU A 59 41.87 19.69 9.58
C LEU A 59 41.45 19.08 8.23
N PRO A 60 42.10 18.00 7.75
CA PRO A 60 41.62 17.33 6.56
C PRO A 60 40.25 16.74 6.88
N GLY A 61 39.25 17.11 6.07
CA GLY A 61 37.93 16.50 6.08
C GLY A 61 38.10 14.99 5.91
N ALA A 62 37.88 14.25 6.99
CA ALA A 62 37.74 12.81 6.94
C ALA A 62 36.47 12.53 6.13
N ALA A 63 36.65 12.29 4.83
CA ALA A 63 35.68 11.56 4.05
C ALA A 63 35.43 10.25 4.81
N LEU A 64 34.24 10.14 5.41
CA LEU A 64 33.75 8.87 5.91
C LEU A 64 33.87 7.90 4.73
N PRO A 65 34.67 6.82 4.81
CA PRO A 65 34.62 5.81 3.78
C PRO A 65 33.18 5.35 3.75
N GLY A 66 32.55 5.43 2.59
CA GLY A 66 31.27 4.81 2.34
C GLY A 66 31.44 3.35 2.71
N ALA A 67 31.02 2.99 3.92
CA ALA A 67 30.77 1.63 4.28
C ALA A 67 29.59 1.22 3.40
N ALA A 68 29.91 0.77 2.19
CA ALA A 68 29.13 -0.25 1.55
C ALA A 68 28.95 -1.31 2.64
N LEU A 69 27.76 -1.34 3.24
CA LEU A 69 27.32 -2.52 3.97
C LEU A 69 27.70 -3.68 3.04
N PRO A 70 28.56 -4.62 3.46
CA PRO A 70 28.78 -5.79 2.65
C PRO A 70 27.39 -6.32 2.42
N GLY A 71 26.93 -6.27 1.16
CA GLY A 71 25.65 -6.84 0.79
C GLY A 71 25.73 -8.25 1.34
N ALA A 72 24.97 -8.51 2.41
CA ALA A 72 24.89 -9.82 2.98
C ALA A 72 24.27 -10.63 1.84
N ALA A 73 25.14 -11.27 1.05
CA ALA A 73 24.73 -12.20 0.05
C ALA A 73 23.83 -13.17 0.81
N LEU A 74 22.53 -13.07 0.54
CA LEU A 74 21.53 -14.01 1.04
C LEU A 74 22.17 -15.39 0.91
N PRO A 75 22.21 -16.23 1.96
CA PRO A 75 23.02 -17.43 1.99
C PRO A 75 22.70 -18.28 0.76
N GLY A 76 23.52 -18.12 -0.27
CA GLY A 76 23.26 -18.65 -1.59
C GLY A 76 23.52 -20.14 -1.51
N PHE A 77 22.48 -20.94 -1.74
CA PHE A 77 22.56 -22.39 -2.00
C PHE A 77 23.75 -23.08 -1.31
N ALA A 78 23.81 -23.03 0.03
CA ALA A 78 24.82 -23.77 0.78
C ALA A 78 24.78 -25.27 0.40
N TYR A 79 25.95 -25.90 0.28
CA TYR A 79 26.02 -27.35 0.05
C TYR A 79 25.51 -28.07 1.29
N THR A 80 24.42 -28.81 1.11
CA THR A 80 23.89 -29.70 2.16
C THR A 80 24.52 -31.08 2.03
N GLU A 81 24.52 -31.89 3.09
CA GLU A 81 24.98 -33.29 3.02
C GLU A 81 24.25 -34.08 1.93
N ALA A 82 22.95 -33.80 1.74
CA ALA A 82 22.14 -34.35 0.66
C ALA A 82 22.64 -33.97 -0.76
N ASP A 83 23.28 -32.80 -0.93
CA ASP A 83 23.89 -32.41 -2.21
C ASP A 83 25.15 -33.24 -2.51
N GLU A 84 25.90 -33.64 -1.49
CA GLU A 84 27.12 -34.43 -1.66
C GLU A 84 26.81 -35.90 -1.98
N GLU A 85 25.78 -36.49 -1.37
CA GLU A 85 25.29 -37.83 -1.72
C GLU A 85 24.87 -37.91 -3.21
N LYS A 86 24.15 -36.91 -3.70
CA LYS A 86 23.75 -36.81 -5.10
C LYS A 86 24.96 -36.74 -6.03
N ARG A 87 25.99 -35.97 -5.65
CA ARG A 87 27.25 -35.88 -6.42
C ARG A 87 28.00 -37.19 -6.50
N GLN A 88 28.04 -37.95 -5.40
CA GLN A 88 28.63 -39.30 -5.41
C GLN A 88 27.88 -40.22 -6.36
N GLY A 89 26.55 -40.14 -6.38
CA GLY A 89 25.70 -40.87 -7.35
C GLY A 89 26.04 -40.53 -8.81
N VAL A 90 26.18 -39.23 -9.13
CA VAL A 90 26.58 -38.78 -10.47
C VAL A 90 27.98 -39.28 -10.84
N ARG A 91 28.95 -39.28 -9.91
CA ARG A 91 30.31 -39.79 -10.15
C ARG A 91 30.32 -41.28 -10.49
N ARG A 92 29.60 -42.11 -9.72
CA ARG A 92 29.48 -43.56 -9.99
C ARG A 92 28.84 -43.85 -11.34
N MET A 93 27.82 -43.07 -11.71
CA MET A 93 27.16 -43.25 -12.99
C MET A 93 28.07 -42.80 -14.14
N LYS A 94 28.79 -41.69 -13.98
CA LYS A 94 29.81 -41.24 -14.95
C LYS A 94 30.86 -42.32 -15.17
N THR A 95 31.41 -42.93 -14.12
CA THR A 95 32.40 -44.01 -14.24
C THR A 95 31.82 -45.22 -14.99
N THR A 96 30.57 -45.59 -14.70
CA THR A 96 29.88 -46.70 -15.38
C THR A 96 29.70 -46.41 -16.87
N ALA A 97 29.23 -45.21 -17.23
CA ALA A 97 29.04 -44.83 -18.62
C ALA A 97 30.37 -44.72 -19.40
N THR A 98 31.45 -44.19 -18.79
CA THR A 98 32.78 -44.23 -19.42
C THR A 98 33.36 -45.64 -19.51
N GLY A 99 33.07 -46.50 -18.53
CA GLY A 99 33.46 -47.91 -18.57
C GLY A 99 32.80 -48.65 -19.73
N LEU A 100 31.51 -48.40 -19.96
CA LEU A 100 30.78 -48.95 -21.12
C LEU A 100 31.36 -48.45 -22.45
N LEU A 101 31.69 -47.16 -22.55
CA LEU A 101 32.35 -46.60 -23.75
C LEU A 101 33.69 -47.29 -24.03
N LEU A 102 34.53 -47.47 -23.01
CA LEU A 102 35.80 -48.17 -23.13
C LEU A 102 35.61 -49.64 -23.53
N LEU A 103 34.62 -50.31 -22.95
CA LEU A 103 34.28 -51.69 -23.31
C LEU A 103 33.91 -51.79 -24.81
N VAL A 104 33.05 -50.90 -25.30
CA VAL A 104 32.66 -50.89 -26.72
C VAL A 104 33.85 -50.54 -27.63
N ALA A 105 34.72 -49.63 -27.22
CA ALA A 105 35.95 -49.33 -27.96
C ALA A 105 36.89 -50.56 -28.03
N VAL A 106 37.04 -51.31 -26.94
CA VAL A 106 37.81 -52.57 -26.94
C VAL A 106 37.15 -53.61 -27.85
N ILE A 107 35.83 -53.77 -27.79
CA ILE A 107 35.09 -54.68 -28.69
C ILE A 107 35.32 -54.27 -30.14
N PHE A 108 35.28 -52.97 -30.46
CA PHE A 108 35.54 -52.47 -31.81
C PHE A 108 36.95 -52.81 -32.28
N VAL A 109 37.98 -52.58 -31.46
CA VAL A 109 39.37 -52.90 -31.81
C VAL A 109 39.57 -54.40 -32.02
N LEU A 110 39.05 -55.23 -31.12
CA LEU A 110 39.15 -56.70 -31.22
C LEU A 110 38.38 -57.25 -32.42
N ALA A 111 37.17 -56.73 -32.68
CA ALA A 111 36.37 -57.13 -33.84
C ALA A 111 37.02 -56.70 -35.16
N THR A 112 37.62 -55.50 -35.21
CA THR A 112 38.37 -55.03 -36.38
C THR A 112 39.63 -55.85 -36.62
N TRP A 113 40.35 -56.21 -35.54
CA TRP A 113 41.50 -57.10 -35.64
C TRP A 113 41.10 -58.50 -36.13
N ALA A 114 40.03 -59.08 -35.58
CA ALA A 114 39.50 -60.38 -36.00
C ALA A 114 39.03 -60.38 -37.47
N LYS A 115 38.37 -59.30 -37.90
CA LYS A 115 37.98 -59.08 -39.31
C LYS A 115 39.21 -59.08 -40.22
N ASN A 116 40.26 -58.36 -39.84
CA ASN A 116 41.51 -58.28 -40.62
C ASN A 116 42.32 -59.58 -40.60
N ALA A 117 42.22 -60.36 -39.53
CA ALA A 117 42.84 -61.69 -39.41
C ALA A 117 42.05 -62.81 -40.14
N GLY A 118 40.90 -62.49 -40.76
CA GLY A 118 40.07 -63.45 -41.49
C GLY A 118 39.20 -64.35 -40.62
N LEU A 119 38.99 -63.98 -39.34
CA LEU A 119 38.21 -64.77 -38.39
C LEU A 119 36.70 -64.51 -38.55
N GLY A 120 36.10 -65.14 -39.57
CA GLY A 120 34.65 -65.30 -39.72
C GLY A 120 33.83 -64.05 -40.08
N ALA A 121 32.74 -64.23 -40.83
CA ALA A 121 31.88 -63.14 -41.31
C ALA A 121 31.17 -62.35 -40.19
N TRP A 122 31.00 -62.95 -39.00
CA TRP A 122 30.36 -62.32 -37.84
C TRP A 122 31.16 -61.14 -37.28
N SER A 123 32.49 -61.11 -37.49
CA SER A 123 33.37 -60.04 -37.01
C SER A 123 33.02 -58.67 -37.59
N GLY A 124 32.54 -58.62 -38.84
CA GLY A 124 32.11 -57.37 -39.50
C GLY A 124 30.85 -56.76 -38.88
N TYR A 125 29.88 -57.61 -38.51
CA TYR A 125 28.64 -57.19 -37.84
C TYR A 125 28.92 -56.59 -36.46
N VAL A 126 29.81 -57.25 -35.69
CA VAL A 126 30.22 -56.77 -34.35
C VAL A 126 31.04 -55.50 -34.46
N ALA A 127 31.94 -55.38 -35.43
CA ALA A 127 32.72 -54.16 -35.65
C ALA A 127 31.81 -52.97 -35.99
N ALA A 128 30.86 -53.12 -36.91
CA ALA A 128 29.94 -52.05 -37.28
C ALA A 128 28.99 -51.65 -36.14
N ALA A 129 28.50 -52.63 -35.37
CA ALA A 129 27.72 -52.36 -34.17
C ALA A 129 28.55 -51.61 -33.11
N ALA A 130 29.79 -52.05 -32.85
CA ALA A 130 30.64 -51.40 -31.88
C ALA A 130 31.08 -49.98 -32.31
N GLU A 131 31.35 -49.78 -33.60
CA GLU A 131 31.66 -48.47 -34.19
C GLU A 131 30.51 -47.48 -33.99
N ALA A 132 29.31 -47.86 -34.42
CA ALA A 132 28.14 -47.00 -34.31
C ALA A 132 27.70 -46.77 -32.86
N GLY A 133 27.83 -47.79 -31.99
CA GLY A 133 27.58 -47.65 -30.56
C GLY A 133 28.56 -46.69 -29.88
N MET A 134 29.84 -46.76 -30.24
CA MET A 134 30.87 -45.83 -29.77
C MET A 134 30.61 -44.39 -30.26
N VAL A 135 30.24 -44.22 -31.53
CA VAL A 135 29.87 -42.89 -32.08
C VAL A 135 28.65 -42.32 -31.37
N GLY A 136 27.60 -43.11 -31.14
CA GLY A 136 26.41 -42.68 -30.39
C GLY A 136 26.75 -42.24 -28.96
N ALA A 137 27.56 -43.02 -28.26
CA ALA A 137 28.01 -42.71 -26.91
C ALA A 137 28.90 -41.45 -26.81
N LEU A 138 29.67 -41.15 -27.87
CA LEU A 138 30.48 -39.93 -28.00
C LEU A 138 29.62 -38.70 -28.35
N ALA A 139 28.61 -38.85 -29.21
CA ALA A 139 27.70 -37.78 -29.57
C ALA A 139 26.90 -37.30 -28.35
N ASP A 140 26.33 -38.24 -27.58
CA ASP A 140 25.59 -37.91 -26.36
C ASP A 140 26.50 -37.33 -25.28
N TRP A 141 27.75 -37.80 -25.18
CA TRP A 141 28.74 -37.17 -24.30
C TRP A 141 28.97 -35.70 -24.63
N PHE A 142 29.13 -35.40 -25.92
CA PHE A 142 29.33 -34.04 -26.38
C PHE A 142 28.11 -33.17 -26.05
N ALA A 143 26.90 -33.64 -26.36
CA ALA A 143 25.66 -32.92 -26.09
C ALA A 143 25.45 -32.63 -24.59
N VAL A 144 25.57 -33.65 -23.73
CA VAL A 144 25.42 -33.48 -22.28
C VAL A 144 26.51 -32.59 -21.71
N THR A 145 27.75 -32.73 -22.17
CA THR A 145 28.85 -31.87 -21.73
C THR A 145 28.60 -30.43 -22.13
N ALA A 146 28.19 -30.18 -23.39
CA ALA A 146 27.85 -28.87 -23.92
C ALA A 146 26.65 -28.21 -23.22
N LEU A 147 25.78 -28.96 -22.56
CA LEU A 147 24.71 -28.38 -21.74
C LEU A 147 25.24 -27.67 -20.48
N PHE A 148 26.26 -28.24 -19.83
CA PHE A 148 26.76 -27.76 -18.53
C PHE A 148 28.09 -27.01 -18.59
N ARG A 149 28.95 -27.29 -19.59
CA ARG A 149 30.32 -26.79 -19.69
C ARG A 149 30.85 -26.82 -21.13
N HIS A 150 32.03 -26.24 -21.32
CA HIS A 150 32.75 -26.32 -22.59
C HIS A 150 33.38 -27.72 -22.76
N PRO A 151 33.10 -28.45 -23.85
CA PRO A 151 33.72 -29.74 -24.12
C PRO A 151 35.23 -29.56 -24.31
N LEU A 152 36.04 -30.41 -23.65
CA LEU A 152 37.50 -30.32 -23.62
C LEU A 152 38.06 -28.97 -23.09
N GLY A 153 37.22 -28.12 -22.49
CA GLY A 153 37.61 -26.78 -22.04
C GLY A 153 37.76 -25.75 -23.18
N LEU A 154 37.39 -26.09 -24.41
CA LEU A 154 37.49 -25.18 -25.55
C LEU A 154 36.22 -24.33 -25.69
N PRO A 155 36.32 -22.99 -25.82
CA PRO A 155 35.17 -22.10 -25.96
C PRO A 155 34.55 -22.22 -27.35
N ILE A 156 33.84 -23.33 -27.59
CA ILE A 156 33.08 -23.55 -28.81
C ILE A 156 31.77 -22.75 -28.71
N PRO A 157 31.37 -22.00 -29.76
CA PRO A 157 30.09 -21.29 -29.76
C PRO A 157 28.92 -22.26 -29.52
N HIS A 158 27.88 -21.80 -28.80
CA HIS A 158 26.68 -22.59 -28.45
C HIS A 158 26.91 -23.79 -27.51
N THR A 159 28.00 -23.80 -26.73
CA THR A 159 28.21 -24.75 -25.62
C THR A 159 28.07 -24.05 -24.26
N ALA A 160 28.13 -24.80 -23.16
CA ALA A 160 27.78 -24.31 -21.81
C ALA A 160 26.39 -23.63 -21.76
N ILE A 161 25.36 -24.27 -22.35
CA ILE A 161 24.04 -23.66 -22.57
C ILE A 161 23.39 -23.19 -21.25
N ILE A 162 23.42 -23.99 -20.19
CA ILE A 162 22.79 -23.63 -18.90
C ILE A 162 23.48 -22.41 -18.26
N PRO A 163 24.82 -22.39 -18.08
CA PRO A 163 25.51 -21.18 -17.62
C PRO A 163 25.19 -19.95 -18.46
N ASN A 164 25.28 -20.07 -19.80
CA ASN A 164 25.12 -18.94 -20.71
C ASN A 164 23.69 -18.41 -20.81
N LYS A 165 22.67 -19.25 -20.50
CA LYS A 165 21.26 -18.87 -20.52
C LYS A 165 20.64 -18.74 -19.13
N LYS A 166 21.44 -18.74 -18.05
CA LYS A 166 20.95 -18.67 -16.67
C LYS A 166 19.92 -17.54 -16.46
N ASP A 167 20.25 -16.35 -16.91
CA ASP A 167 19.41 -15.17 -16.67
C ASP A 167 18.10 -15.25 -17.46
N GLN A 168 18.17 -15.73 -18.71
CA GLN A 168 16.98 -15.99 -19.51
C GLN A 168 16.06 -17.02 -18.84
N LEU A 169 16.63 -18.10 -18.29
CA LEU A 169 15.88 -19.11 -17.53
C LEU A 169 15.27 -18.52 -16.26
N GLY A 170 15.99 -17.62 -15.57
CA GLY A 170 15.48 -16.88 -14.41
C GLY A 170 14.26 -16.03 -14.75
N THR A 171 14.32 -15.26 -15.85
CA THR A 171 13.19 -14.46 -16.33
C THR A 171 11.99 -15.32 -16.72
N SER A 172 12.22 -16.41 -17.46
CA SER A 172 11.16 -17.35 -17.83
C SER A 172 10.53 -18.03 -16.61
N LEU A 173 11.33 -18.39 -15.60
CA LEU A 173 10.84 -18.96 -14.35
C LEU A 173 10.01 -17.94 -13.57
N GLY A 174 10.47 -16.68 -13.49
CA GLY A 174 9.72 -15.59 -12.87
C GLY A 174 8.35 -15.37 -13.52
N SER A 175 8.31 -15.25 -14.86
CA SER A 175 7.05 -15.13 -15.62
C SER A 175 6.15 -16.35 -15.41
N PHE A 176 6.71 -17.56 -15.47
CA PHE A 176 5.94 -18.79 -15.23
C PHE A 176 5.30 -18.83 -13.84
N VAL A 177 6.05 -18.47 -12.80
CA VAL A 177 5.53 -18.40 -11.42
C VAL A 177 4.45 -17.31 -11.32
N GLY A 178 4.69 -16.15 -11.90
CA GLY A 178 3.73 -15.06 -11.95
C GLY A 178 2.41 -15.44 -12.63
N GLU A 179 2.46 -16.14 -13.75
CA GLU A 179 1.28 -16.54 -14.54
C GLU A 179 0.52 -17.71 -13.92
N ASN A 180 1.23 -18.73 -13.44
CA ASN A 180 0.61 -19.99 -13.05
C ASN A 180 0.30 -20.07 -11.55
N PHE A 181 1.09 -19.41 -10.69
CA PHE A 181 0.94 -19.52 -9.23
C PHE A 181 0.38 -18.24 -8.59
N LEU A 182 0.62 -17.07 -9.19
CA LEU A 182 0.13 -15.78 -8.72
C LEU A 182 -1.13 -15.29 -9.44
N SER A 183 -1.88 -16.20 -10.08
CA SER A 183 -3.16 -15.84 -10.69
C SER A 183 -4.25 -15.70 -9.63
N GLN A 184 -5.17 -14.74 -9.83
CA GLN A 184 -6.25 -14.46 -8.89
C GLN A 184 -7.07 -15.73 -8.55
N GLY A 185 -7.39 -16.52 -9.58
CA GLY A 185 -8.16 -17.75 -9.42
C GLY A 185 -7.44 -18.82 -8.58
N VAL A 186 -6.13 -19.00 -8.78
CA VAL A 186 -5.35 -19.97 -8.01
C VAL A 186 -5.20 -19.53 -6.56
N VAL A 187 -4.91 -18.25 -6.32
CA VAL A 187 -4.80 -17.69 -4.96
C VAL A 187 -6.13 -17.83 -4.20
N ARG A 188 -7.25 -17.43 -4.83
CA ARG A 188 -8.57 -17.53 -4.22
C ARG A 188 -8.94 -18.99 -3.90
N ALA A 189 -8.76 -19.90 -4.85
CA ALA A 189 -9.06 -21.32 -4.64
C ALA A 189 -8.20 -21.94 -3.52
N ARG A 190 -6.92 -21.55 -3.42
CA ARG A 190 -6.02 -22.03 -2.37
C ARG A 190 -6.37 -21.48 -0.99
N LEU A 191 -6.73 -20.19 -0.89
CA LEU A 191 -7.15 -19.57 0.37
C LEU A 191 -8.47 -20.16 0.87
N HIS A 192 -9.44 -20.33 -0.03
CA HIS A 192 -10.71 -20.98 0.28
C HIS A 192 -10.51 -22.41 0.81
N ALA A 193 -9.63 -23.20 0.16
CA ALA A 193 -9.34 -24.57 0.58
C ALA A 193 -8.69 -24.67 1.98
N LEU A 194 -8.07 -23.59 2.47
CA LEU A 194 -7.43 -23.57 3.78
C LEU A 194 -8.42 -23.33 4.92
N GLY A 195 -9.64 -22.84 4.66
CA GLY A 195 -10.65 -22.58 5.69
C GLY A 195 -10.13 -21.64 6.78
N ILE A 196 -9.55 -20.51 6.36
CA ILE A 196 -8.80 -19.59 7.22
C ILE A 196 -9.71 -19.03 8.33
N GLY A 197 -10.98 -18.75 8.02
CA GLY A 197 -11.92 -18.19 9.00
C GLY A 197 -12.09 -19.10 10.20
N GLY A 198 -12.39 -20.38 9.98
CA GLY A 198 -12.59 -21.36 11.05
C GLY A 198 -11.32 -21.62 11.87
N ARG A 199 -10.16 -21.75 11.21
CA ARG A 199 -8.87 -21.96 11.90
C ARG A 199 -8.44 -20.76 12.73
N LEU A 200 -8.58 -19.55 12.19
CA LEU A 200 -8.31 -18.32 12.94
C LEU A 200 -9.26 -18.18 14.12
N GLY A 201 -10.55 -18.47 13.94
CA GLY A 201 -11.53 -18.46 15.02
C GLY A 201 -11.15 -19.40 16.16
N ALA A 202 -10.85 -20.66 15.83
CA ALA A 202 -10.43 -21.65 16.82
C ALA A 202 -9.13 -21.26 17.54
N TRP A 203 -8.16 -20.69 16.80
CA TRP A 203 -6.91 -20.21 17.36
C TRP A 203 -7.12 -19.02 18.32
N LEU A 204 -7.92 -18.03 17.93
CA LEU A 204 -8.27 -16.85 18.74
C LEU A 204 -9.15 -17.17 19.96
N ALA A 205 -9.94 -18.25 19.90
CA ALA A 205 -10.76 -18.71 21.02
C ALA A 205 -9.91 -19.25 22.19
N GLU A 206 -8.64 -19.58 21.96
CA GLU A 206 -7.76 -20.07 23.00
C GLU A 206 -7.17 -18.91 23.84
N PRO A 207 -7.31 -18.94 25.19
CA PRO A 207 -6.87 -17.86 26.07
C PRO A 207 -5.42 -17.42 25.90
N ALA A 208 -4.50 -18.36 25.64
CA ALA A 208 -3.08 -18.08 25.45
C ALA A 208 -2.79 -17.30 24.15
N HIS A 209 -3.54 -17.56 23.09
CA HIS A 209 -3.40 -16.86 21.81
C HIS A 209 -4.01 -15.46 21.85
N ALA A 210 -5.19 -15.32 22.44
CA ALA A 210 -5.80 -14.01 22.67
C ALA A 210 -4.87 -13.09 23.51
N ASP A 211 -4.15 -13.65 24.49
CA ASP A 211 -3.17 -12.92 25.28
C ASP A 211 -1.97 -12.44 24.47
N ARG A 212 -1.39 -13.32 23.64
CA ARG A 212 -0.31 -12.95 22.73
C ARG A 212 -0.75 -11.86 21.76
N VAL A 213 -1.89 -12.03 21.10
CA VAL A 213 -2.42 -11.03 20.16
C VAL A 213 -2.64 -9.69 20.86
N THR A 214 -3.20 -9.69 22.06
CA THR A 214 -3.42 -8.47 22.82
C THR A 214 -2.09 -7.80 23.19
N ALA A 215 -1.09 -8.56 23.63
CA ALA A 215 0.23 -8.03 23.98
C ALA A 215 0.97 -7.44 22.78
N GLU A 216 0.96 -8.13 21.63
CA GLU A 216 1.56 -7.66 20.39
C GLU A 216 0.83 -6.41 19.87
N LEU A 217 -0.51 -6.40 19.90
CA LEU A 217 -1.30 -5.23 19.50
C LEU A 217 -1.03 -4.03 20.41
N SER A 218 -0.92 -4.22 21.73
CA SER A 218 -0.57 -3.14 22.65
C SER A 218 0.84 -2.60 22.39
N THR A 219 1.79 -3.47 22.08
CA THR A 219 3.18 -3.08 21.77
C THR A 219 3.25 -2.33 20.43
N ALA A 220 2.57 -2.84 19.41
CA ALA A 220 2.49 -2.20 18.10
C ALA A 220 1.76 -0.85 18.16
N LEU A 221 0.65 -0.77 18.91
CA LEU A 221 -0.08 0.48 19.13
C LEU A 221 0.79 1.51 19.83
N ARG A 222 1.56 1.10 20.85
CA ARG A 222 2.51 1.97 21.53
C ARG A 222 3.61 2.46 20.58
N GLY A 223 4.21 1.54 19.83
CA GLY A 223 5.21 1.88 18.80
C GLY A 223 4.66 2.89 17.79
N ALA A 224 3.48 2.64 17.23
CA ALA A 224 2.82 3.54 16.29
C ALA A 224 2.54 4.92 16.92
N LEU A 225 1.96 4.97 18.12
CA LEU A 225 1.64 6.23 18.81
C LEU A 225 2.87 7.02 19.25
N THR A 226 4.02 6.38 19.46
CA THR A 226 5.29 7.05 19.78
C THR A 226 6.03 7.57 18.56
N VAL A 227 5.94 6.86 17.42
CA VAL A 227 6.57 7.25 16.15
C VAL A 227 5.79 8.39 15.47
N LEU A 228 4.46 8.41 15.63
CA LEU A 228 3.62 9.48 15.11
C LEU A 228 3.84 10.78 15.90
N ARG A 229 4.22 11.85 15.20
CA ARG A 229 4.33 13.18 15.78
C ARG A 229 2.94 13.73 16.05
N ASP A 230 2.75 14.30 17.24
CA ASP A 230 1.46 14.86 17.64
C ASP A 230 0.96 15.93 16.68
N SER A 231 1.86 16.79 16.18
CA SER A 231 1.54 17.84 15.22
C SER A 231 0.91 17.31 13.93
N ASP A 232 1.43 16.19 13.42
CA ASP A 232 1.02 15.63 12.13
C ASP A 232 -0.36 14.99 12.26
N VAL A 233 -0.60 14.28 13.37
CA VAL A 233 -1.91 13.68 13.65
C VAL A 233 -2.95 14.74 14.00
N GLN A 234 -2.58 15.78 14.76
CA GLN A 234 -3.46 16.92 15.06
C GLN A 234 -3.91 17.62 13.78
N ALA A 235 -3.00 17.85 12.83
CA ALA A 235 -3.34 18.46 11.55
C ALA A 235 -4.33 17.58 10.76
N VAL A 236 -4.06 16.27 10.65
CA VAL A 236 -4.94 15.34 9.93
C VAL A 236 -6.30 15.18 10.61
N VAL A 237 -6.33 15.05 11.94
CA VAL A 237 -7.58 14.93 12.71
C VAL A 237 -8.38 16.23 12.66
N GLY A 238 -7.73 17.38 12.81
CA GLY A 238 -8.35 18.69 12.68
C GLY A 238 -8.94 18.89 11.28
N GLU A 239 -8.19 18.53 10.24
CA GLU A 239 -8.67 18.57 8.86
C GLU A 239 -9.83 17.60 8.62
N ALA A 240 -9.77 16.37 9.13
CA ALA A 240 -10.83 15.37 8.98
C ALA A 240 -12.13 15.81 9.70
N ILE A 241 -12.02 16.35 10.92
CA ILE A 241 -13.16 16.89 11.67
C ILE A 241 -13.75 18.09 10.93
N THR A 242 -12.91 19.03 10.50
CA THR A 242 -13.35 20.23 9.78
C THR A 242 -14.04 19.85 8.47
N ARG A 243 -13.42 18.96 7.68
CA ARG A 243 -13.98 18.45 6.42
C ARG A 243 -15.31 17.72 6.63
N ARG A 244 -15.41 16.88 7.67
CA ARG A 244 -16.66 16.16 7.99
C ARG A 244 -17.75 17.11 8.46
N ALA A 245 -17.38 18.13 9.24
CA ALA A 245 -18.28 19.16 9.73
C ALA A 245 -18.77 20.08 8.60
N ASP A 246 -17.89 20.45 7.66
CA ASP A 246 -18.25 21.25 6.48
C ASP A 246 -19.14 20.46 5.51
N ALA A 247 -18.86 19.17 5.28
CA ALA A 247 -19.66 18.31 4.41
C ALA A 247 -21.06 17.98 4.96
N ALA A 248 -21.28 18.13 6.27
CA ALA A 248 -22.58 17.93 6.87
C ALA A 248 -23.30 19.28 7.03
N GLU A 249 -24.44 19.44 6.36
CA GLU A 249 -25.33 20.57 6.60
C GLU A 249 -26.00 20.41 7.97
N ILE A 250 -25.80 21.37 8.85
CA ILE A 250 -26.37 21.37 10.20
C ILE A 250 -27.67 22.16 10.27
N ALA A 251 -27.86 23.13 9.37
CA ALA A 251 -28.99 24.06 9.43
C ALA A 251 -30.36 23.37 9.50
N PRO A 252 -30.69 22.34 8.69
CA PRO A 252 -31.98 21.65 8.80
C PRO A 252 -32.15 20.88 10.13
N GLY A 253 -31.06 20.32 10.68
CA GLY A 253 -31.09 19.61 11.96
C GLY A 253 -31.30 20.56 13.15
N VAL A 254 -30.63 21.72 13.11
CA VAL A 254 -30.81 22.79 14.09
C VAL A 254 -32.24 23.35 14.01
N GLY A 255 -32.76 23.58 12.80
CA GLY A 255 -34.13 24.04 12.58
C GLY A 255 -35.18 23.09 13.17
N LYS A 256 -35.06 21.77 12.92
CA LYS A 256 -35.97 20.77 13.53
C LYS A 256 -35.92 20.75 15.06
N THR A 257 -34.72 20.88 15.61
CA THR A 257 -34.54 20.88 17.07
C THR A 257 -35.12 22.15 17.70
N LEU A 258 -34.87 23.31 17.09
CA LEU A 258 -35.40 24.60 17.52
C LEU A 258 -36.93 24.62 17.40
N GLN A 259 -37.50 24.11 16.30
CA GLN A 259 -38.94 24.01 16.11
C GLN A 259 -39.59 23.18 17.23
N LYS A 260 -38.97 22.05 17.59
CA LYS A 260 -39.45 21.21 18.70
C LYS A 260 -39.39 21.96 20.04
N ILE A 261 -38.29 22.63 20.33
CA ILE A 261 -38.13 23.42 21.56
C ILE A 261 -39.19 24.52 21.66
N VAL A 262 -39.47 25.21 20.56
CA VAL A 262 -40.49 26.27 20.49
C VAL A 262 -41.90 25.68 20.63
N ALA A 263 -42.19 24.58 19.94
CA ALA A 263 -43.49 23.90 20.03
C ALA A 263 -43.77 23.34 21.44
N ASP A 264 -42.74 22.83 22.11
CA ASP A 264 -42.82 22.33 23.49
C ASP A 264 -42.83 23.47 24.54
N GLY A 265 -42.68 24.74 24.12
CA GLY A 265 -42.61 25.90 25.02
C GLY A 265 -41.37 25.92 25.93
N ALA A 266 -40.36 25.10 25.64
CA ALA A 266 -39.20 24.93 26.50
C ALA A 266 -38.31 26.19 26.55
N HIS A 267 -38.39 27.05 25.52
CA HIS A 267 -37.67 28.32 25.44
C HIS A 267 -38.21 29.38 26.42
N HIS A 268 -39.45 29.28 26.89
CA HIS A 268 -40.02 30.28 27.82
C HIS A 268 -39.18 30.45 29.08
N ARG A 269 -38.64 29.35 29.64
CA ARG A 269 -37.73 29.41 30.81
C ARG A 269 -36.42 30.15 30.52
N ALA A 270 -35.90 30.02 29.31
CA ALA A 270 -34.71 30.75 28.89
C ALA A 270 -35.02 32.25 28.72
N VAL A 271 -36.17 32.58 28.12
CA VAL A 271 -36.65 33.97 28.00
C VAL A 271 -36.87 34.59 29.38
N ASP A 272 -37.48 33.87 30.33
CA ASP A 272 -37.66 34.35 31.71
C ASP A 272 -36.32 34.69 32.37
N LEU A 273 -35.33 33.81 32.25
CA LEU A 273 -33.99 34.03 32.79
C LEU A 273 -33.32 35.25 32.15
N ILE A 274 -33.43 35.42 30.83
CA ILE A 274 -32.87 36.55 30.10
C ILE A 274 -33.54 37.85 30.54
N CYS A 275 -34.87 37.90 30.63
CA CYS A 275 -35.61 39.07 31.08
C CYS A 275 -35.24 39.46 32.52
N ALA A 276 -35.14 38.47 33.41
CA ALA A 276 -34.70 38.71 34.79
C ALA A 276 -33.27 39.27 34.82
N ARG A 277 -32.33 38.65 34.09
CA ARG A 277 -30.93 39.10 34.06
C ARG A 277 -30.77 40.47 33.42
N ALA A 278 -31.56 40.79 32.39
CA ALA A 278 -31.58 42.08 31.73
C ALA A 278 -32.11 43.17 32.66
N HIS A 279 -33.20 42.89 33.40
CA HIS A 279 -33.72 43.79 34.42
C HIS A 279 -32.68 44.09 35.50
N ASP A 280 -32.08 43.05 36.09
CA ASP A 280 -31.07 43.22 37.14
C ASP A 280 -29.85 43.99 36.62
N TRP A 281 -29.42 43.72 35.39
CA TRP A 281 -28.31 44.44 34.77
C TRP A 281 -28.63 45.92 34.55
N LEU A 282 -29.85 46.23 34.08
CA LEU A 282 -30.32 47.61 33.89
C LEU A 282 -30.36 48.41 35.19
N ILE A 283 -30.75 47.77 36.31
CA ILE A 283 -30.75 48.41 37.64
C ILE A 283 -29.32 48.61 38.14
N LEU A 284 -28.46 47.60 38.04
CA LEU A 284 -27.07 47.69 38.54
C LEU A 284 -26.20 48.66 37.73
N HIS A 285 -26.46 48.82 36.44
CA HIS A 285 -25.64 49.61 35.52
C HIS A 285 -26.42 50.80 34.93
N SER A 286 -27.26 51.44 35.75
CA SER A 286 -28.07 52.60 35.32
C SER A 286 -27.21 53.71 34.70
N ASP A 287 -26.05 53.98 35.31
CA ASP A 287 -25.14 55.06 34.88
C ASP A 287 -24.52 54.76 33.51
N SER A 288 -24.12 53.50 33.27
CA SER A 288 -23.56 53.07 31.98
C SER A 288 -24.57 53.15 30.84
N VAL A 289 -25.84 52.86 31.14
CA VAL A 289 -26.93 52.97 30.16
C VAL A 289 -27.24 54.43 29.86
N MET A 290 -27.27 55.28 30.88
CA MET A 290 -27.45 56.73 30.72
C MET A 290 -26.32 57.35 29.89
N ASP A 291 -25.07 57.01 30.18
CA ASP A 291 -23.90 57.49 29.43
C ASP A 291 -23.93 57.02 27.97
N ALA A 292 -24.36 55.79 27.70
CA ALA A 292 -24.49 55.27 26.34
C ALA A 292 -25.57 56.01 25.53
N ILE A 293 -26.68 56.39 26.16
CA ILE A 293 -27.77 57.13 25.52
C ILE A 293 -27.36 58.59 25.28
N GLU A 294 -26.69 59.22 26.25
CA GLU A 294 -26.16 60.58 26.10
C GLU A 294 -25.04 60.66 25.04
N GLY A 295 -24.19 59.63 24.95
CA GLY A 295 -23.12 59.53 23.95
C GLY A 295 -23.61 59.31 22.51
N GLY A 296 -24.85 58.85 22.32
CA GLY A 296 -25.49 58.66 21.02
C GLY A 296 -26.27 59.88 20.50
N ALA A 297 -26.39 60.95 21.30
CA ALA A 297 -27.18 62.12 20.93
C ALA A 297 -26.52 62.93 19.80
N PRO A 298 -27.30 63.45 18.82
CA PRO A 298 -26.76 64.32 17.77
C PRO A 298 -26.07 65.56 18.37
N GLY A 299 -24.90 65.93 17.85
CA GLY A 299 -24.07 67.03 18.41
C GLY A 299 -24.70 68.44 18.40
N TRP A 300 -25.92 68.61 17.89
CA TRP A 300 -26.67 69.87 17.87
C TRP A 300 -27.66 70.01 19.03
N THR A 301 -27.78 69.00 19.90
CA THR A 301 -28.77 68.95 20.98
C THR A 301 -28.18 69.52 22.28
N PRO A 302 -28.89 70.38 23.03
CA PRO A 302 -28.39 70.88 24.31
C PRO A 302 -28.32 69.76 25.36
N ARG A 303 -27.23 69.68 26.14
CA ARG A 303 -27.01 68.64 27.16
C ARG A 303 -28.12 68.45 28.20
N PHE A 304 -28.90 69.50 28.47
CA PHE A 304 -30.05 69.39 29.38
C PHE A 304 -31.24 68.63 28.75
N VAL A 305 -31.36 68.67 27.43
CA VAL A 305 -32.35 67.91 26.66
C VAL A 305 -31.91 66.46 26.58
N ASP A 306 -30.64 66.20 26.29
CA ASP A 306 -30.08 64.85 26.20
C ASP A 306 -30.29 64.05 27.49
N ARG A 307 -29.99 64.67 28.65
CA ARG A 307 -30.19 64.03 29.95
C ARG A 307 -31.66 63.76 30.29
N LYS A 308 -32.57 64.67 29.90
CA LYS A 308 -34.02 64.46 30.09
C LYS A 308 -34.56 63.37 29.18
N VAL A 309 -34.10 63.32 27.94
CA VAL A 309 -34.46 62.28 26.97
C VAL A 309 -33.88 60.94 27.42
N GLY A 310 -32.62 60.91 27.84
CA GLY A 310 -31.96 59.72 28.38
C GLY A 310 -32.69 59.15 29.59
N ASP A 311 -33.02 59.98 30.58
CA ASP A 311 -33.75 59.54 31.77
C ASP A 311 -35.17 59.05 31.43
N ARG A 312 -35.82 59.66 30.42
CA ARG A 312 -37.11 59.17 29.92
C ARG A 312 -36.96 57.84 29.20
N VAL A 313 -35.96 57.67 28.34
CA VAL A 313 -35.69 56.44 27.58
C VAL A 313 -35.28 55.31 28.51
N TYR A 314 -34.39 55.56 29.47
CA TYR A 314 -34.00 54.60 30.50
C TYR A 314 -35.21 54.12 31.30
N ARG A 315 -36.03 55.04 31.81
CA ARG A 315 -37.26 54.68 32.54
C ARG A 315 -38.24 53.88 31.68
N GLU A 316 -38.35 54.23 30.41
CA GLU A 316 -39.19 53.52 29.45
C GLU A 316 -38.67 52.10 29.16
N LEU A 317 -37.35 51.95 29.00
CA LEU A 317 -36.68 50.69 28.71
C LEU A 317 -36.70 49.76 29.93
N LEU A 318 -36.45 50.31 31.12
CA LEU A 318 -36.61 49.60 32.38
C LEU A 318 -38.06 49.16 32.59
N ARG A 319 -39.03 50.04 32.32
CA ARG A 319 -40.46 49.70 32.35
C ARG A 319 -40.77 48.55 31.40
N PHE A 320 -40.35 48.63 30.15
CA PHE A 320 -40.60 47.61 29.14
C PHE A 320 -40.01 46.24 29.53
N VAL A 321 -38.77 46.20 30.02
CA VAL A 321 -38.13 44.95 30.47
C VAL A 321 -38.81 44.39 31.73
N THR A 322 -39.26 45.26 32.63
CA THR A 322 -40.01 44.86 33.83
C THR A 322 -41.39 44.29 33.46
N GLU A 323 -42.13 44.95 32.57
CA GLU A 323 -43.41 44.47 32.04
C GLU A 323 -43.23 43.13 31.30
N MET A 324 -42.16 42.98 30.52
CA MET A 324 -41.81 41.72 29.88
C MET A 324 -41.45 40.63 30.90
N ARG A 325 -40.76 40.94 32.01
CA ARG A 325 -40.44 39.96 33.06
C ARG A 325 -41.69 39.50 33.81
N ASP A 326 -42.54 40.44 34.22
CA ASP A 326 -43.63 40.20 35.16
C ASP A 326 -44.94 39.72 34.48
N MET A 327 -45.09 39.95 33.16
CA MET A 327 -46.27 39.52 32.39
C MET A 327 -45.92 38.43 31.37
N PRO A 328 -46.26 37.16 31.62
CA PRO A 328 -45.99 36.06 30.68
C PRO A 328 -46.67 36.21 29.31
N GLY A 329 -47.82 36.90 29.25
CA GLY A 329 -48.57 37.19 28.02
C GLY A 329 -48.16 38.47 27.29
N HIS A 330 -47.01 39.08 27.62
CA HIS A 330 -46.59 40.34 27.03
C HIS A 330 -46.41 40.21 25.49
N PRO A 331 -46.91 41.15 24.66
CA PRO A 331 -46.83 41.05 23.19
C PRO A 331 -45.42 40.83 22.64
N ALA A 332 -44.41 41.37 23.32
CA ALA A 332 -43.01 41.19 22.93
C ALA A 332 -42.48 39.77 23.19
N ARG A 333 -43.01 39.03 24.18
CA ARG A 333 -42.69 37.61 24.36
C ARG A 333 -43.24 36.79 23.18
N SER A 334 -44.49 37.05 22.78
CA SER A 334 -45.08 36.42 21.60
C SER A 334 -44.36 36.78 20.30
N ALA A 335 -43.71 37.95 20.22
CA ALA A 335 -42.86 38.30 19.09
C ALA A 335 -41.57 37.45 19.05
N ILE A 336 -40.98 37.14 20.20
CA ILE A 336 -39.84 36.22 20.31
C ILE A 336 -40.28 34.80 19.89
N ASP A 337 -41.44 34.34 20.34
CA ASP A 337 -41.97 33.02 19.98
C ASP A 337 -42.15 32.88 18.46
N ARG A 338 -42.77 33.89 17.82
CA ARG A 338 -42.93 33.94 16.36
C ARG A 338 -41.59 33.97 15.65
N PHE A 339 -40.68 34.85 16.07
CA PHE A 339 -39.34 34.93 15.48
C PHE A 339 -38.58 33.60 15.56
N LEU A 340 -38.60 32.92 16.71
CA LEU A 340 -37.92 31.63 16.87
C LEU A 340 -38.59 30.54 16.03
N GLY A 341 -39.93 30.56 15.90
CA GLY A 341 -40.69 29.66 15.04
C GLY A 341 -40.39 29.87 13.55
N ASP A 342 -40.42 31.12 13.09
CA ASP A 342 -40.13 31.50 11.71
C ASP A 342 -38.67 31.17 11.36
N PHE A 343 -37.73 31.52 12.25
CA PHE A 343 -36.31 31.17 12.07
C PHE A 343 -36.08 29.65 12.03
N ALA A 344 -36.80 28.87 12.84
CA ALA A 344 -36.72 27.42 12.80
C ALA A 344 -37.29 26.81 11.50
N ALA A 345 -38.30 27.45 10.90
CA ALA A 345 -38.84 27.07 9.60
C ALA A 345 -37.86 27.44 8.48
N ASP A 346 -37.35 28.67 8.49
CA ASP A 346 -36.39 29.18 7.50
C ASP A 346 -35.10 28.34 7.47
N LEU A 347 -34.59 27.91 8.63
CA LEU A 347 -33.44 26.98 8.70
C LEU A 347 -33.67 25.64 8.00
N GLN A 348 -34.93 25.21 7.84
CA GLN A 348 -35.28 23.96 7.18
C GLN A 348 -35.56 24.15 5.68
N SER A 349 -36.30 25.20 5.31
CA SER A 349 -36.82 25.39 3.95
C SER A 349 -36.13 26.47 3.13
N ASP A 350 -35.58 27.53 3.76
CA ASP A 350 -34.99 28.65 3.05
C ASP A 350 -33.49 28.44 2.79
N SER A 351 -33.09 28.44 1.52
CA SER A 351 -31.70 28.23 1.12
C SER A 351 -30.80 29.38 1.57
N GLN A 352 -31.27 30.63 1.57
CA GLN A 352 -30.45 31.77 1.95
C GLN A 352 -30.10 31.76 3.44
N THR A 353 -31.06 31.41 4.30
CA THR A 353 -30.86 31.29 5.75
C THR A 353 -29.97 30.09 6.09
N ARG A 354 -30.14 28.96 5.39
CA ARG A 354 -29.24 27.81 5.50
C ARG A 354 -27.80 28.20 5.17
N GLU A 355 -27.57 28.83 4.02
CA GLU A 355 -26.23 29.28 3.62
C GLU A 355 -25.60 30.27 4.61
N ARG A 356 -26.38 31.16 5.25
CA ARG A 356 -25.87 32.05 6.30
C ARG A 356 -25.37 31.29 7.52
N VAL A 357 -26.14 30.29 7.97
CA VAL A 357 -25.74 29.45 9.12
C VAL A 357 -24.57 28.56 8.78
N GLU A 358 -24.53 27.98 7.58
CA GLU A 358 -23.39 27.18 7.13
C GLU A 358 -22.11 28.03 6.99
N ARG A 359 -22.21 29.28 6.50
CA ARG A 359 -21.06 30.21 6.52
C ARG A 359 -20.60 30.53 7.93
N MET A 360 -21.53 30.82 8.84
CA MET A 360 -21.19 31.10 10.24
C MET A 360 -20.54 29.89 10.91
N LYS A 361 -20.99 28.65 10.60
CA LYS A 361 -20.36 27.40 11.02
C LYS A 361 -18.91 27.33 10.54
N SER A 362 -18.66 27.48 9.24
CA SER A 362 -17.32 27.36 8.68
C SER A 362 -16.38 28.48 9.17
N GLU A 363 -16.88 29.72 9.32
CA GLU A 363 -16.15 30.82 9.94
C GLU A 363 -15.78 30.53 11.40
N TRP A 364 -16.64 29.85 12.15
CA TRP A 364 -16.35 29.49 13.55
C TRP A 364 -15.37 28.32 13.64
N LEU A 365 -15.50 27.30 12.79
CA LEU A 365 -14.58 26.15 12.71
C LEU A 365 -13.16 26.54 12.27
N SER A 366 -13.03 27.60 11.46
CA SER A 366 -11.74 28.11 10.99
C SER A 366 -11.00 28.98 12.00
N ARG A 367 -11.62 29.30 13.15
CA ARG A 367 -10.96 30.08 14.21
C ARG A 367 -9.89 29.25 14.92
N SER A 368 -8.75 29.88 15.21
CA SER A 368 -7.61 29.23 15.90
C SER A 368 -8.01 28.66 17.25
N GLU A 369 -8.90 29.33 17.99
CA GLU A 369 -9.34 28.89 19.31
C GLU A 369 -10.08 27.55 19.25
N VAL A 370 -10.87 27.31 18.20
CA VAL A 370 -11.57 26.03 18.01
C VAL A 370 -10.58 24.93 17.62
N GLN A 371 -9.61 25.25 16.77
CA GLN A 371 -8.55 24.32 16.39
C GLN A 371 -7.67 23.92 17.59
N ASP A 372 -7.37 24.86 18.48
CA ASP A 372 -6.62 24.60 19.72
C ASP A 372 -7.39 23.66 20.67
N VAL A 373 -8.72 23.81 20.76
CA VAL A 373 -9.57 22.90 21.53
C VAL A 373 -9.55 21.48 20.94
N ILE A 374 -9.62 21.35 19.61
CA ILE A 374 -9.52 20.06 18.92
C ILE A 374 -8.15 19.43 19.17
N ALA A 375 -7.07 20.21 19.08
CA ALA A 375 -5.71 19.75 19.32
C ALA A 375 -5.49 19.29 20.77
N SER A 376 -6.04 20.02 21.74
CA SER A 376 -6.01 19.67 23.17
C SER A 376 -6.82 18.40 23.47
N ALA A 377 -7.99 18.25 22.84
CA ALA A 377 -8.80 17.04 22.94
C ALA A 377 -8.04 15.81 22.40
N TRP A 378 -7.33 15.95 21.28
CA TRP A 378 -6.48 14.89 20.74
C TRP A 378 -5.35 14.51 21.72
N SER A 379 -4.64 15.50 22.26
CA SER A 379 -3.56 15.27 23.23
C SER A 379 -4.07 14.51 24.46
N SER A 380 -5.24 14.89 24.97
CA SER A 380 -5.90 14.21 26.09
C SER A 380 -6.25 12.76 25.75
N VAL A 381 -6.83 12.51 24.58
CA VAL A 381 -7.18 11.16 24.11
C VAL A 381 -5.93 10.29 23.93
N ARG A 382 -4.88 10.82 23.30
CA ARG A 382 -3.60 10.13 23.14
C ARG A 382 -3.01 9.75 24.49
N GLY A 383 -2.96 10.69 25.44
CA GLY A 383 -2.47 10.44 26.78
C GLY A 383 -3.23 9.32 27.50
N MET A 384 -4.56 9.29 27.37
CA MET A 384 -5.39 8.21 27.91
C MET A 384 -5.07 6.87 27.25
N ILE A 385 -4.93 6.80 25.93
CA ILE A 385 -4.65 5.56 25.20
C ILE A 385 -3.25 5.02 25.54
N ILE A 386 -2.24 5.89 25.59
CA ILE A 386 -0.87 5.50 25.95
C ILE A 386 -0.86 4.93 27.38
N SER A 387 -1.44 5.66 28.33
CA SER A 387 -1.51 5.21 29.74
C SER A 387 -2.25 3.88 29.88
N ALA A 388 -3.36 3.70 29.15
CA ALA A 388 -4.13 2.47 29.15
C ALA A 388 -3.40 1.28 28.46
N ALA A 389 -2.45 1.56 27.55
CA ALA A 389 -1.63 0.54 26.89
C ALA A 389 -0.35 0.18 27.67
N GLU A 390 0.04 0.99 28.65
CA GLU A 390 1.18 0.75 29.54
C GLU A 390 0.81 -0.13 30.74
N ASP A 391 -0.43 -0.06 31.22
CA ASP A 391 -0.88 -0.88 32.35
C ASP A 391 -1.29 -2.30 31.90
N ASP A 392 -0.52 -3.30 32.33
CA ASP A 392 -0.79 -4.73 32.10
C ASP A 392 -2.16 -5.20 32.64
N ARG A 393 -2.76 -4.44 33.57
CA ARG A 393 -4.08 -4.70 34.16
C ARG A 393 -5.18 -3.73 33.70
N SER A 394 -4.90 -2.89 32.72
CA SER A 394 -5.86 -1.93 32.18
C SER A 394 -7.19 -2.60 31.80
N GLU A 395 -8.30 -1.97 32.18
CA GLU A 395 -9.65 -2.42 31.83
C GLU A 395 -9.82 -2.52 30.31
N LEU A 396 -9.08 -1.69 29.54
CA LEU A 396 -9.02 -1.74 28.08
C LEU A 396 -8.43 -3.06 27.58
N ARG A 397 -7.32 -3.52 28.17
CA ARG A 397 -6.64 -4.76 27.80
C ARG A 397 -7.50 -5.97 28.13
N LEU A 398 -8.15 -5.97 29.29
CA LEU A 398 -9.11 -7.00 29.68
C LEU A 398 -10.34 -7.03 28.75
N ARG A 399 -10.88 -5.86 28.37
CA ARG A 399 -11.96 -5.77 27.37
C ARG A 399 -11.53 -6.23 26.00
N ALA A 400 -10.33 -5.85 25.56
CA ALA A 400 -9.77 -6.28 24.27
C ALA A 400 -9.61 -7.79 24.24
N ARG A 401 -9.02 -8.38 25.29
CA ARG A 401 -8.91 -9.84 25.45
C ARG A 401 -10.28 -10.51 25.41
N ALA A 402 -11.25 -10.04 26.19
CA ALA A 402 -12.59 -10.62 26.22
C ALA A 402 -13.28 -10.50 24.85
N SER A 403 -13.08 -9.39 24.16
CA SER A 403 -13.60 -9.17 22.81
C SER A 403 -12.98 -10.13 21.80
N LEU A 404 -11.66 -10.33 21.84
CA LEU A 404 -10.94 -11.29 20.98
C LEU A 404 -11.39 -12.73 21.24
N LEU A 405 -11.58 -13.12 22.50
CA LEU A 405 -12.12 -14.44 22.84
C LEU A 405 -13.55 -14.63 22.33
N SER A 406 -14.40 -13.62 22.52
CA SER A 406 -15.79 -13.66 22.02
C SER A 406 -15.85 -13.69 20.49
N LEU A 407 -14.94 -12.97 19.83
CA LEU A 407 -14.81 -12.95 18.38
C LEU A 407 -14.30 -14.30 17.87
N GLY A 408 -13.28 -14.87 18.51
CA GLY A 408 -12.75 -16.19 18.18
C GLY A 408 -13.81 -17.28 18.30
N ALA A 409 -14.55 -17.31 19.41
CA ALA A 409 -15.64 -18.28 19.63
C ALA A 409 -16.75 -18.14 18.59
N ARG A 410 -17.15 -16.90 18.25
CA ARG A 410 -18.15 -16.65 17.19
C ARG A 410 -17.60 -17.03 15.81
N LEU A 411 -16.37 -16.68 15.49
CA LEU A 411 -15.73 -16.99 14.22
C LEU A 411 -15.49 -18.51 14.06
N ALA A 412 -15.32 -19.26 15.15
CA ALA A 412 -15.20 -20.72 15.10
C ALA A 412 -16.53 -21.43 14.81
N THR A 413 -17.67 -20.82 15.14
CA THR A 413 -19.00 -21.47 15.11
C THR A 413 -19.95 -20.90 14.05
N ASP A 414 -19.82 -19.63 13.67
CA ASP A 414 -20.68 -18.94 12.71
C ASP A 414 -20.08 -19.00 11.29
N SER A 415 -20.66 -19.84 10.44
CA SER A 415 -20.26 -20.00 9.04
C SER A 415 -20.43 -18.73 8.20
N ARG A 416 -21.38 -17.85 8.54
CA ARG A 416 -21.57 -16.58 7.82
C ARG A 416 -20.46 -15.60 8.15
N LEU A 417 -20.00 -15.59 9.40
CA LEU A 417 -18.88 -14.75 9.81
C LEU A 417 -17.56 -15.27 9.20
N GLN A 418 -17.37 -16.60 9.16
CA GLN A 418 -16.24 -17.24 8.49
C GLN A 418 -16.18 -16.83 7.01
N ALA A 419 -17.28 -16.99 6.27
CA ALA A 419 -17.33 -16.63 4.86
C ALA A 419 -17.03 -15.15 4.59
N LYS A 420 -17.47 -14.24 5.49
CA LYS A 420 -17.12 -12.81 5.40
C LYS A 420 -15.63 -12.56 5.60
N VAL A 421 -15.03 -13.15 6.63
CA VAL A 421 -13.60 -13.00 6.91
C VAL A 421 -12.77 -13.61 5.79
N GLU A 422 -13.17 -14.78 5.27
CA GLU A 422 -12.51 -15.43 4.15
C GLU A 422 -12.59 -14.59 2.90
N GLY A 423 -13.75 -14.02 2.55
CA GLY A 423 -13.87 -13.09 1.43
C GLY A 423 -12.94 -11.87 1.56
N TRP A 424 -12.85 -11.28 2.76
CA TRP A 424 -11.94 -10.16 3.00
C TRP A 424 -10.46 -10.55 2.88
N VAL A 425 -10.09 -11.72 3.40
CA VAL A 425 -8.71 -12.24 3.30
C VAL A 425 -8.37 -12.58 1.85
N GLU A 426 -9.31 -13.19 1.12
CA GLU A 426 -9.17 -13.49 -0.30
C GLU A 426 -9.00 -12.22 -1.13
N ASP A 427 -9.85 -11.21 -0.93
CA ASP A 427 -9.78 -9.96 -1.67
C ASP A 427 -8.50 -9.19 -1.35
N ALA A 428 -8.08 -9.16 -0.09
CA ALA A 428 -6.81 -8.56 0.31
C ALA A 428 -5.61 -9.29 -0.31
N ALA A 429 -5.60 -10.62 -0.29
CA ALA A 429 -4.52 -11.41 -0.88
C ALA A 429 -4.49 -11.27 -2.41
N VAL A 430 -5.66 -11.29 -3.07
CA VAL A 430 -5.78 -11.03 -4.52
C VAL A 430 -5.26 -9.64 -4.87
N TYR A 431 -5.61 -8.63 -4.06
CA TYR A 431 -5.10 -7.27 -4.24
C TYR A 431 -3.57 -7.25 -4.14
N VAL A 432 -2.98 -7.78 -3.05
CA VAL A 432 -1.53 -7.81 -2.87
C VAL A 432 -0.85 -8.55 -4.03
N VAL A 433 -1.36 -9.73 -4.41
CA VAL A 433 -0.75 -10.52 -5.48
C VAL A 433 -0.87 -9.85 -6.84
N THR A 434 -1.96 -9.14 -7.13
CA THR A 434 -2.15 -8.47 -8.43
C THR A 434 -1.43 -7.14 -8.53
N THR A 435 -1.39 -6.37 -7.43
CA THR A 435 -0.66 -5.10 -7.36
C THR A 435 0.84 -5.32 -7.37
N TYR A 436 1.34 -6.30 -6.63
CA TYR A 436 2.78 -6.55 -6.47
C TYR A 436 3.29 -7.75 -7.28
N ARG A 437 2.52 -8.20 -8.28
CA ARG A 437 2.88 -9.38 -9.10
C ARG A 437 4.25 -9.21 -9.73
N THR A 438 4.48 -8.04 -10.33
CA THR A 438 5.69 -7.72 -11.07
C THR A 438 6.89 -7.76 -10.14
N GLU A 439 6.78 -7.17 -8.96
CA GLU A 439 7.80 -7.13 -7.92
C GLU A 439 8.11 -8.53 -7.39
N ILE A 440 7.11 -9.37 -7.14
CA ILE A 440 7.33 -10.75 -6.71
C ILE A 440 8.06 -11.55 -7.81
N THR A 441 7.66 -11.37 -9.07
CA THR A 441 8.34 -12.05 -10.19
C THR A 441 9.74 -11.52 -10.45
N SER A 442 9.97 -10.22 -10.25
CA SER A 442 11.28 -9.59 -10.43
C SER A 442 12.25 -10.04 -9.35
N LEU A 443 11.79 -10.24 -8.11
CA LEU A 443 12.60 -10.83 -7.05
C LEU A 443 13.18 -12.19 -7.46
N ILE A 444 12.41 -13.03 -8.16
CA ILE A 444 12.90 -14.33 -8.66
C ILE A 444 13.97 -14.12 -9.73
N SER A 445 13.71 -13.28 -10.74
CA SER A 445 14.67 -13.04 -11.82
C SER A 445 15.96 -12.40 -11.30
N ASP A 446 15.86 -11.41 -10.40
CA ASP A 446 16.99 -10.69 -9.83
C ASP A 446 17.83 -11.61 -8.93
N THR A 447 17.16 -12.46 -8.16
CA THR A 447 17.85 -13.46 -7.34
C THR A 447 18.61 -14.45 -8.22
N VAL A 448 17.98 -14.99 -9.28
CA VAL A 448 18.65 -15.90 -10.22
C VAL A 448 19.81 -15.19 -10.95
N ALA A 449 19.63 -13.93 -11.33
CA ALA A 449 20.67 -13.11 -11.96
C ALA A 449 21.89 -12.94 -11.04
N SER A 450 21.68 -12.78 -9.73
CA SER A 450 22.77 -12.65 -8.75
C SER A 450 23.58 -13.93 -8.50
N TRP A 451 23.09 -15.11 -8.91
CA TRP A 451 23.81 -16.36 -8.71
C TRP A 451 24.97 -16.51 -9.69
N ASP A 452 26.05 -17.13 -9.22
CA ASP A 452 27.18 -17.54 -10.06
C ASP A 452 26.76 -18.66 -11.02
N ALA A 453 27.07 -18.49 -12.30
CA ALA A 453 26.60 -19.36 -13.38
C ALA A 453 27.22 -20.77 -13.28
N GLU A 454 28.52 -20.87 -13.01
CA GLU A 454 29.23 -22.13 -12.81
C GLU A 454 28.72 -22.89 -11.59
N HIS A 455 28.48 -22.21 -10.47
CA HIS A 455 27.95 -22.80 -9.25
C HIS A 455 26.54 -23.36 -9.48
N THR A 456 25.68 -22.58 -10.12
CA THR A 456 24.29 -22.97 -10.44
C THR A 456 24.27 -24.18 -11.37
N SER A 457 25.08 -24.14 -12.44
CA SER A 457 25.21 -25.25 -13.39
C SER A 457 25.66 -26.54 -12.71
N ARG A 458 26.67 -26.48 -11.84
CA ARG A 458 27.14 -27.66 -11.07
C ARG A 458 26.08 -28.22 -10.14
N LYS A 459 25.24 -27.36 -9.54
CA LYS A 459 24.16 -27.81 -8.64
C LYS A 459 23.02 -28.46 -9.41
N ILE A 460 22.66 -27.92 -10.59
CA ILE A 460 21.69 -28.54 -11.50
C ILE A 460 22.23 -29.87 -12.04
N GLU A 461 23.50 -29.93 -12.43
CA GLU A 461 24.16 -31.17 -12.87
C GLU A 461 24.13 -32.24 -11.78
N ALA A 462 24.30 -31.87 -10.51
CA ALA A 462 24.20 -32.83 -9.41
C ALA A 462 22.79 -33.43 -9.26
N HIS A 463 21.74 -32.66 -9.56
CA HIS A 463 20.35 -33.10 -9.44
C HIS A 463 19.90 -33.98 -10.62
N ILE A 464 20.31 -33.64 -11.84
CA ILE A 464 19.81 -34.30 -13.07
C ILE A 464 20.87 -35.23 -13.69
N GLY A 465 22.13 -35.12 -13.26
CA GLY A 465 23.28 -35.76 -13.89
C GLY A 465 23.23 -37.28 -13.93
N ARG A 466 22.55 -37.93 -12.96
CA ARG A 466 22.34 -39.38 -12.95
C ARG A 466 21.46 -39.81 -14.11
N ASP A 467 20.34 -39.12 -14.31
CA ASP A 467 19.36 -39.43 -15.35
C ASP A 467 19.91 -39.13 -16.74
N LEU A 468 20.73 -38.08 -16.85
CA LEU A 468 21.45 -37.74 -18.09
C LEU A 468 22.44 -38.82 -18.54
N GLN A 469 23.05 -39.60 -17.63
CA GLN A 469 23.95 -40.68 -18.04
C GLN A 469 23.19 -41.86 -18.70
N PHE A 470 21.90 -42.06 -18.38
CA PHE A 470 21.12 -43.10 -19.05
C PHE A 470 20.95 -42.80 -20.54
N ILE A 471 20.87 -41.52 -20.93
CA ILE A 471 20.86 -41.13 -22.35
C ILE A 471 22.10 -41.68 -23.04
N ARG A 472 23.28 -41.56 -22.41
CA ARG A 472 24.55 -42.06 -22.96
C ARG A 472 24.63 -43.58 -23.06
N ILE A 473 24.14 -44.29 -22.04
CA ILE A 473 24.06 -45.76 -22.06
C ILE A 473 23.12 -46.20 -23.18
N ASN A 474 21.95 -45.57 -23.28
CA ASN A 474 20.97 -45.84 -24.33
C ASN A 474 21.52 -45.49 -25.71
N GLY A 475 22.24 -44.39 -25.87
CA GLY A 475 22.88 -44.00 -27.12
C GLY A 475 23.94 -45.01 -27.58
N THR A 476 24.64 -45.64 -26.64
CA THR A 476 25.56 -46.75 -26.95
C THR A 476 24.81 -47.96 -27.52
N VAL A 477 23.70 -48.35 -26.88
CA VAL A 477 22.90 -49.52 -27.28
C VAL A 477 22.18 -49.27 -28.60
N VAL A 478 21.49 -48.13 -28.72
CA VAL A 478 20.75 -47.74 -29.92
C VAL A 478 21.71 -47.52 -31.09
N GLY A 479 22.85 -46.86 -30.86
CA GLY A 479 23.90 -46.72 -31.87
C GLY A 479 24.40 -48.08 -32.37
N ALA A 480 24.61 -49.05 -31.46
CA ALA A 480 25.06 -50.38 -31.85
C ALA A 480 24.02 -51.16 -32.66
N LEU A 481 22.75 -51.08 -32.29
CA LEU A 481 21.65 -51.68 -33.06
C LEU A 481 21.50 -51.04 -34.44
N ALA A 482 21.62 -49.72 -34.52
CA ALA A 482 21.56 -48.99 -35.78
C ALA A 482 22.74 -49.36 -36.69
N GLY A 483 23.97 -49.40 -36.16
CA GLY A 483 25.15 -49.83 -36.91
C GLY A 483 25.05 -51.26 -37.41
N LEU A 484 24.55 -52.17 -36.56
CA LEU A 484 24.27 -53.55 -36.96
C LEU A 484 23.26 -53.61 -38.11
N LEU A 485 22.15 -52.89 -37.99
CA LEU A 485 21.12 -52.86 -39.01
C LEU A 485 21.66 -52.30 -40.33
N ILE A 486 22.34 -51.15 -40.29
CA ILE A 486 22.95 -50.53 -41.48
C ILE A 486 23.92 -51.50 -42.14
N TYR A 487 24.76 -52.17 -41.36
CA TYR A 487 25.72 -53.14 -41.88
C TYR A 487 25.02 -54.36 -42.50
N THR A 488 23.98 -54.90 -41.85
CA THR A 488 23.20 -56.04 -42.40
C THR A 488 22.57 -55.69 -43.75
N VAL A 489 22.02 -54.49 -43.88
CA VAL A 489 21.40 -54.02 -45.12
C VAL A 489 22.46 -53.76 -46.20
N ALA A 490 23.56 -53.11 -45.86
CA ALA A 490 24.66 -52.85 -46.78
C ALA A 490 25.24 -54.17 -47.34
N HIS A 491 25.42 -55.16 -46.48
CA HIS A 491 25.94 -56.47 -46.88
C HIS A 491 24.93 -57.27 -47.73
N ALA A 492 23.63 -57.17 -47.43
CA ALA A 492 22.57 -57.79 -48.24
C ALA A 492 22.45 -57.17 -49.64
N LEU A 493 22.82 -55.88 -49.79
CA LEU A 493 22.81 -55.15 -51.06
C LEU A 493 24.11 -55.29 -51.87
N GLY A 494 25.09 -56.07 -51.40
CA GLY A 494 26.31 -56.42 -52.14
C GLY A 494 27.41 -55.36 -52.14
N ALA A 495 27.45 -54.48 -51.12
CA ALA A 495 28.51 -53.49 -50.92
C ALA A 495 29.67 -54.02 -50.04
#